data_AF-A0ABD2Y932-F1
#
_entry.id   AF-A0ABD2Y932-F1
#
_cell.length_a   1.000
_cell.length_b   1.000
_cell.length_c   1.000
_cell.angle_alpha   90.00
_cell.angle_beta   90.00
_cell.angle_gamma   90.00
#
_symmetry.space_group_name_H-M   'P 1'
#
loop_
_entity.id
_entity.type
_entity.pdbx_description
1 polymer ?
#
loop_
_entity_poly.entity_id
_entity_poly.type
_entity_poly.pdbx_seq_one_letter_code
_entity_poly.pdbx_strand_id
1 'polypeptide(L)'
;MVRRDKPYSMFASLACKVVPKPPKDIMVVKWAKPSAGFYKLNVENPGILARGRVNQNANGEFLFGFSQFFRIRTNLFEESQAPLEGLQLCIRLGMHSVNMETNS
;
A
#
# COMPACT_ATOMS: atom_id res chain seq x y z
N MET A 1 -31.60 35.93 30.04
CA MET A 1 -32.29 34.93 29.19
C MET A 1 -31.32 34.52 28.08
N VAL A 2 -30.46 33.53 28.37
CA VAL A 2 -29.40 33.07 27.45
C VAL A 2 -29.93 31.84 26.72
N ARG A 3 -30.11 31.94 25.40
CA ARG A 3 -30.43 30.79 24.55
C ARG A 3 -29.19 29.90 24.49
N ARG A 4 -29.29 28.68 25.03
CA ARG A 4 -28.29 27.63 24.83
C ARG A 4 -28.49 27.06 23.43
N ASP A 5 -27.59 27.38 22.51
CA ASP A 5 -27.56 26.74 21.20
C ASP A 5 -27.21 25.26 21.37
N LYS A 6 -28.07 24.39 20.81
CA LYS A 6 -27.85 22.94 20.79
C LYS A 6 -26.67 22.62 19.88
N PRO A 7 -25.78 21.67 20.24
CA PRO A 7 -24.70 21.27 19.34
C PRO A 7 -25.29 20.60 18.10
N TYR A 8 -24.97 21.15 16.93
CA TYR A 8 -25.28 20.57 15.63
C TYR A 8 -24.65 19.17 15.53
N SER A 9 -25.49 18.13 15.58
CA SER A 9 -25.08 16.76 15.28
C SER A 9 -24.83 16.63 13.78
N MET A 10 -23.55 16.55 13.38
CA MET A 10 -23.10 16.35 12.00
C MET A 10 -23.58 15.03 11.35
N PHE A 11 -24.32 14.19 12.08
CA PHE A 11 -24.74 12.86 11.62
C PHE A 11 -26.19 12.79 11.08
N ALA A 12 -26.94 13.89 11.09
CA ALA A 12 -28.35 13.88 10.72
C ALA A 12 -28.65 13.77 9.20
N SER A 13 -27.63 13.81 8.32
CA SER A 13 -27.83 13.93 6.87
C SER A 13 -27.49 12.69 6.05
N LEU A 14 -27.09 11.58 6.67
CA LEU A 14 -26.73 10.36 5.95
C LEU A 14 -27.75 9.26 6.23
N ALA A 15 -28.82 9.22 5.43
CA ALA A 15 -29.74 8.08 5.33
C ALA A 15 -29.07 6.83 4.69
N CYS A 16 -27.81 6.57 5.04
CA CYS A 16 -27.03 5.45 4.57
C CYS A 16 -27.25 4.29 5.54
N LYS A 17 -27.91 3.21 5.08
CA LYS A 17 -28.08 2.00 5.88
C LYS A 17 -26.69 1.43 6.18
N VAL A 18 -26.29 1.47 7.46
CA VAL A 18 -25.08 0.79 7.92
C VAL A 18 -25.38 -0.70 7.94
N VAL A 19 -24.92 -1.42 6.91
CA VAL A 19 -24.98 -2.89 6.87
C VAL A 19 -23.72 -3.43 7.57
N PRO A 20 -23.85 -4.22 8.64
CA PRO A 20 -22.70 -4.86 9.28
C PRO A 20 -22.01 -5.78 8.26
N LYS A 21 -20.71 -5.57 8.02
CA LYS A 21 -19.92 -6.53 7.24
C LYS A 21 -19.63 -7.77 8.10
N PRO A 22 -19.63 -8.98 7.52
CA PRO A 22 -19.22 -10.18 8.23
C PRO A 22 -17.76 -10.01 8.73
N PRO A 23 -17.41 -10.67 9.85
CA PRO A 23 -16.02 -10.69 10.33
C PRO A 23 -15.11 -11.21 9.21
N LYS A 24 -14.01 -10.52 8.96
CA LYS A 24 -12.96 -11.02 8.08
C LYS A 24 -11.99 -11.85 8.92
N ASP A 25 -11.58 -13.00 8.41
CA ASP A 25 -10.47 -13.76 8.99
C ASP A 25 -9.22 -12.87 9.02
N ILE A 26 -8.65 -12.73 10.21
CA ILE A 26 -7.42 -11.97 10.42
C ILE A 26 -6.25 -12.93 10.25
N MET A 27 -5.59 -12.87 9.09
CA MET A 27 -4.32 -13.56 8.88
C MET A 27 -3.17 -12.69 9.40
N VAL A 28 -2.44 -13.16 10.41
CA VAL A 28 -1.22 -12.50 10.87
C VAL A 28 -0.10 -12.82 9.89
N VAL A 29 0.21 -11.86 9.02
CA VAL A 29 1.38 -11.94 8.14
C VAL A 29 2.61 -11.51 8.94
N LYS A 30 3.45 -12.48 9.33
CA LYS A 30 4.75 -12.17 9.97
C LYS A 30 5.75 -11.78 8.90
N TRP A 31 6.28 -10.58 9.00
CA TRP A 31 7.20 -10.02 8.03
C TRP A 31 8.63 -10.46 8.34
N ALA A 32 9.32 -11.08 7.38
CA ALA A 32 10.72 -11.46 7.51
C ALA A 32 11.63 -10.27 7.18
N LYS A 33 12.45 -9.86 8.15
CA LYS A 33 13.46 -8.81 8.04
C LYS A 33 14.49 -9.16 6.95
N PRO A 34 14.83 -8.25 6.01
CA PRO A 34 15.87 -8.51 5.03
C PRO A 34 17.25 -8.60 5.71
N SER A 35 18.16 -9.34 5.08
CA SER A 35 19.56 -9.41 5.51
C SER A 35 20.21 -8.03 5.56
N ALA A 36 21.23 -7.86 6.39
CA ALA A 36 22.00 -6.62 6.43
C ALA A 36 22.55 -6.25 5.04
N GLY A 37 22.40 -4.98 4.65
CA GLY A 37 22.78 -4.51 3.32
C GLY A 37 21.75 -4.75 2.22
N PHE A 38 20.62 -5.43 2.51
CA PHE A 38 19.53 -5.61 1.56
C PHE A 38 18.33 -4.71 1.89
N TYR A 39 17.69 -4.25 0.83
CA TYR A 39 16.44 -3.52 0.85
C TYR A 39 15.31 -4.46 0.43
N LYS A 40 14.13 -4.30 1.01
CA LYS A 40 12.97 -5.11 0.62
C LYS A 40 11.96 -4.28 -0.17
N LEU A 41 11.71 -4.70 -1.41
CA LEU A 41 10.73 -4.10 -2.32
C LEU A 41 9.50 -4.99 -2.39
N ASN A 42 8.38 -4.52 -1.83
CA ASN A 42 7.10 -5.22 -1.96
C ASN A 42 6.25 -4.49 -3.00
N VAL A 43 5.77 -5.23 -3.99
CA VAL A 43 4.91 -4.69 -5.05
C VAL A 43 3.56 -5.38 -5.00
N GLU A 44 2.51 -4.58 -4.86
CA GLU A 44 1.12 -5.02 -4.87
C GLU A 44 0.44 -4.46 -6.13
N ASN A 45 -0.20 -5.35 -6.91
CA ASN A 45 -0.95 -4.95 -8.10
C ASN A 45 -2.46 -5.23 -7.94
N PRO A 46 -3.26 -4.29 -7.40
CA PRO A 46 -4.72 -4.42 -7.33
C PRO A 46 -5.47 -4.27 -8.68
N GLY A 47 -4.78 -4.33 -9.83
CA GLY A 47 -5.36 -4.17 -11.18
C GLY A 47 -4.88 -2.87 -11.84
N ILE A 48 -5.79 -1.96 -12.19
CA ILE A 48 -5.50 -0.68 -12.88
C ILE A 48 -4.49 0.27 -12.16
N LEU A 49 -4.07 -0.09 -10.96
CA LEU A 49 -3.19 0.67 -10.10
C LEU A 49 -2.12 -0.27 -9.59
N ALA A 50 -0.86 0.07 -9.82
CA ALA A 50 0.23 -0.53 -9.09
C ALA A 50 0.60 0.31 -7.88
N ARG A 51 0.84 -0.36 -6.76
CA ARG A 51 1.36 0.25 -5.55
C ARG A 51 2.54 -0.56 -5.07
N GLY A 52 3.71 0.05 -5.04
CA GLY A 52 4.88 -0.57 -4.47
C GLY A 52 5.40 0.19 -3.27
N ARG A 53 6.09 -0.52 -2.41
CA ARG A 53 6.67 0.02 -1.20
C ARG A 53 8.03 -0.61 -1.00
N VAL A 54 9.08 0.21 -0.97
CA VAL A 54 10.37 -0.25 -0.47
C VAL A 54 10.33 -0.09 1.02
N ASN A 55 9.96 -1.20 1.62
CA ASN A 55 9.38 -1.16 2.93
C ASN A 55 10.39 -0.87 3.98
N GLN A 56 11.65 -1.28 3.82
CA GLN A 56 12.59 -1.21 4.92
C GLN A 56 14.04 -1.59 4.61
N ASN A 57 14.98 -0.90 5.28
CA ASN A 57 16.34 -1.41 5.48
C ASN A 57 16.36 -2.48 6.59
N ALA A 58 17.53 -3.04 6.88
CA ALA A 58 17.72 -4.00 7.96
C ALA A 58 17.51 -3.43 9.39
N ASN A 59 16.95 -2.23 9.57
CA ASN A 59 16.58 -1.71 10.91
C ASN A 59 15.07 -1.67 11.13
N GLY A 60 14.25 -1.97 10.13
CA GLY A 60 12.81 -1.77 10.26
C GLY A 60 12.37 -0.32 9.99
N GLU A 61 13.23 0.50 9.40
CA GLU A 61 12.93 1.87 8.97
C GLU A 61 12.35 1.96 7.56
N PHE A 62 11.14 2.52 7.41
CA PHE A 62 10.53 2.76 6.11
C PHE A 62 11.34 3.77 5.30
N LEU A 63 11.66 3.41 4.06
CA LEU A 63 12.47 4.26 3.18
C LEU A 63 11.59 5.08 2.25
N PHE A 64 10.78 4.42 1.41
CA PHE A 64 9.85 5.11 0.51
C PHE A 64 8.77 4.19 -0.05
N GLY A 65 7.70 4.81 -0.55
CA GLY A 65 6.64 4.15 -1.31
C GLY A 65 6.46 4.83 -2.67
N PHE A 66 5.90 4.09 -3.61
CA PHE A 66 5.52 4.60 -4.92
C PHE A 66 4.15 4.08 -5.33
N SER A 67 3.46 4.84 -6.19
CA SER A 67 2.23 4.39 -6.82
C SER A 67 2.25 4.87 -8.26
N GLN A 68 1.90 3.96 -9.16
CA GLN A 68 1.83 4.22 -10.59
C GLN A 68 0.46 3.76 -11.09
N PHE A 69 -0.18 4.60 -11.89
CA PHE A 69 -1.42 4.24 -12.56
C PHE A 69 -1.08 3.63 -13.93
N PHE A 70 -1.55 2.40 -14.16
CA PHE A 70 -1.49 1.80 -15.48
C PHE A 70 -2.86 1.96 -16.13
N ARG A 71 -2.91 2.62 -17.30
CA ARG A 71 -4.13 2.59 -18.12
C ARG A 71 -4.47 1.13 -18.44
N ILE A 72 -5.78 0.83 -18.60
CA ILE A 72 -6.33 -0.50 -18.90
C ILE A 72 -5.37 -1.32 -19.76
N ARG A 73 -4.68 -2.27 -19.13
CA ARG A 73 -3.79 -3.23 -19.77
C ARG A 73 -4.09 -4.62 -19.19
N THR A 74 -3.56 -5.66 -19.83
CA THR A 74 -3.74 -7.03 -19.36
C THR A 74 -3.04 -7.21 -18.01
N ASN A 75 -3.63 -8.00 -17.11
CA ASN A 75 -3.09 -8.24 -15.76
C ASN A 75 -1.59 -8.59 -15.79
N LEU A 76 -1.16 -9.49 -16.69
CA LEU A 76 0.24 -9.89 -16.82
C LEU A 76 1.21 -8.73 -17.16
N PHE A 77 0.75 -7.75 -17.94
CA PHE A 77 1.55 -6.56 -18.24
C PHE A 77 1.71 -5.68 -17.00
N GLU A 78 0.64 -5.47 -16.25
CA GLU A 78 0.67 -4.66 -15.03
C GLU A 78 1.50 -5.35 -13.92
N GLU A 79 1.36 -6.67 -13.79
CA GLU A 79 2.11 -7.52 -12.85
C GLU A 79 3.61 -7.51 -13.11
N SER A 80 4.06 -7.34 -14.37
CA SER A 80 5.49 -7.26 -14.72
C SER A 80 6.03 -5.83 -14.73
N GLN A 81 5.19 -4.85 -15.08
CA GLN A 81 5.59 -3.45 -15.14
C GLN A 81 5.77 -2.83 -13.74
N ALA A 82 4.93 -3.21 -12.77
CA ALA A 82 5.03 -2.70 -11.40
C ALA A 82 6.37 -3.08 -10.70
N PRO A 83 6.85 -4.34 -10.78
CA PRO A 83 8.19 -4.74 -10.38
C PRO A 83 9.31 -3.94 -11.06
N LEU A 84 9.21 -3.75 -12.38
CA LEU A 84 10.22 -3.06 -13.16
C LEU A 84 10.39 -1.60 -12.70
N GLU A 85 9.28 -0.88 -12.53
CA GLU A 85 9.32 0.50 -12.05
C GLU A 85 9.84 0.61 -10.62
N GLY A 86 9.46 -0.35 -9.75
CA GLY A 86 10.01 -0.45 -8.40
C GLY A 86 11.52 -0.65 -8.39
N LEU A 87 12.05 -1.55 -9.23
CA LEU A 87 13.50 -1.77 -9.36
C LEU A 87 14.22 -0.56 -9.93
N GLN A 88 13.67 0.07 -10.97
CA GLN A 88 14.25 1.28 -11.54
C GLN A 88 14.33 2.41 -10.51
N LEU A 89 13.31 2.54 -9.65
CA LEU A 89 13.32 3.49 -8.56
C LEU A 89 14.39 3.14 -7.52
N CYS A 90 14.55 1.87 -7.17
CA CYS A 90 15.65 1.42 -6.30
C CYS A 90 17.02 1.80 -6.85
N ILE A 91 17.26 1.55 -8.15
CA ILE A 91 18.51 1.88 -8.82
C ILE A 91 18.77 3.40 -8.78
N ARG A 92 17.76 4.23 -9.10
CA ARG A 92 17.89 5.70 -9.06
C ARG A 92 18.23 6.23 -7.67
N LEU A 93 17.84 5.52 -6.63
CA LEU A 93 18.07 5.86 -5.23
C LEU A 93 19.35 5.20 -4.66
N GLY A 94 20.15 4.53 -5.49
CA GLY A 94 21.42 3.90 -5.08
C GLY A 94 21.26 2.59 -4.31
N MET A 95 20.11 1.93 -4.40
CA MET A 95 19.86 0.64 -3.76
C MET A 95 20.12 -0.50 -4.74
N HIS A 96 21.26 -1.17 -4.57
CA HIS A 96 21.73 -2.21 -5.48
C HIS A 96 21.42 -3.64 -5.03
N SER A 97 21.15 -3.82 -3.73
CA SER A 97 20.84 -5.13 -3.13
C SER A 97 19.38 -5.15 -2.69
N VAL A 98 18.49 -5.63 -3.56
CA VAL A 98 17.04 -5.59 -3.32
C VAL A 98 16.45 -6.99 -3.34
N ASN A 99 15.77 -7.38 -2.26
CA ASN A 99 14.90 -8.56 -2.22
C ASN A 99 13.49 -8.12 -2.60
N MET A 100 12.98 -8.64 -3.71
CA MET A 100 11.64 -8.32 -4.19
C MET A 100 10.63 -9.38 -3.74
N GLU A 101 9.45 -8.93 -3.32
CA GLU A 101 8.25 -9.76 -3.14
C GLU A 101 7.09 -9.16 -3.93
N THR A 102 6.38 -10.01 -4.69
CA THR A 102 5.21 -9.64 -5.49
C THR A 102 4.03 -10.53 -5.08
N ASN A 103 2.81 -10.00 -5.15
CA ASN A 103 1.58 -10.76 -4.86
C ASN A 103 0.81 -11.21 -6.11
N SER A 104 1.43 -11.03 -7.28
CA SER A 104 0.97 -11.48 -8.59
C SER A 104 1.14 -12.98 -8.76
#